data_AF-A0AAE1H4T6-F1
#
_entry.id   AF-A0AAE1H4T6-F1
#
_cell.length_a   1.000
_cell.length_b   1.000
_cell.length_c   1.000
_cell.angle_alpha   90.00
_cell.angle_beta   90.00
_cell.angle_gamma   90.00
#
_symmetry.space_group_name_H-M   'P 1'
#
loop_
_entity.id
_entity.type
_entity.pdbx_description
1 polymer ?
#
loop_
_entity_poly.entity_id
_entity_poly.type
_entity_poly.pdbx_seq_one_letter_code
_entity_poly.pdbx_strand_id
1 'polypeptide(L)'
;MKVLVLSAAVLLVAQQVSCAPPPGFIMRCMHENGVTGADAIKFAETGEASDGMKCNFKCIMMEAGVMTPEGKLLLSPMLEHVPEKIHQAFKDCVEIEPSSDLCDLAFRHNVCLREKATDFYKAMVKKRNESE
;
A
#
# COMPACT_ATOMS: atom_id res chain seq x y z
N MET A 1 -1.38 56.47 14.14
CA MET A 1 -0.39 56.48 13.04
C MET A 1 0.33 55.13 13.11
N LYS A 2 -0.17 54.11 12.38
CA LYS A 2 0.53 53.37 11.29
C LYS A 2 2.01 53.09 11.63
N VAL A 3 2.45 51.84 11.76
CA VAL A 3 2.73 50.94 10.63
C VAL A 3 2.42 49.45 10.93
N LEU A 4 1.62 48.84 10.04
CA LEU A 4 1.49 47.39 9.77
C LEU A 4 2.76 46.86 9.10
N VAL A 5 3.09 45.56 9.31
CA VAL A 5 3.91 44.62 8.46
C VAL A 5 4.50 43.57 9.44
N LEU A 6 4.45 42.24 9.31
CA LEU A 6 3.93 41.20 8.42
C LEU A 6 3.96 39.92 9.29
N SER A 7 2.87 39.17 9.47
CA SER A 7 2.59 37.96 8.68
C SER A 7 3.84 37.23 8.17
N ALA A 8 4.38 36.27 8.92
CA ALA A 8 5.06 35.11 8.32
C ALA A 8 5.23 33.98 9.33
N ALA A 9 4.48 32.91 9.09
CA ALA A 9 5.03 31.56 9.15
C ALA A 9 5.40 31.01 10.54
N VAL A 10 4.38 30.77 11.35
CA VAL A 10 4.19 29.43 11.95
C VAL A 10 4.08 28.42 10.80
N LEU A 11 5.20 28.15 10.11
CA LEU A 11 5.30 27.29 8.93
C LEU A 11 6.71 26.67 8.88
N LEU A 12 7.20 26.24 10.05
CA LEU A 12 8.24 25.22 10.16
C LEU A 12 7.64 23.88 10.61
N VAL A 13 6.41 23.60 10.16
CA VAL A 13 5.86 22.23 10.10
C VAL A 13 5.70 21.82 8.63
N ALA A 14 6.69 22.15 7.80
CA ALA A 14 7.00 21.40 6.59
C ALA A 14 8.29 20.65 6.97
N GLN A 15 8.23 19.40 7.45
CA GLN A 15 8.48 18.23 6.62
C GLN A 15 8.08 16.94 7.37
N GLN A 16 6.83 16.82 7.81
CA GLN A 16 6.27 15.51 8.19
C GLN A 16 5.57 14.89 6.98
N VAL A 17 6.30 14.76 5.88
CA VAL A 17 5.92 13.87 4.79
C VAL A 17 6.68 12.58 5.05
N SER A 18 5.93 11.51 5.30
CA SER A 18 6.39 10.19 5.72
C SER A 18 7.51 9.62 4.84
N CYS A 19 8.76 9.93 5.16
CA CYS A 19 9.96 9.22 4.72
C CYS A 19 10.29 8.03 5.66
N ALA A 20 9.28 7.49 6.37
CA ALA A 20 9.51 6.28 7.14
C ALA A 20 9.87 5.18 6.13
N PRO A 21 11.03 4.52 6.27
CA PRO A 21 11.38 3.41 5.41
C PRO A 21 10.29 2.34 5.51
N PRO A 22 10.05 1.57 4.44
CA PRO A 22 9.15 0.42 4.50
C PRO A 22 9.49 -0.44 5.72
N PRO A 23 8.50 -0.98 6.44
CA PRO A 23 8.77 -1.96 7.49
C PRO A 23 9.74 -3.03 7.01
N GLY A 24 10.68 -3.44 7.88
CA GLY A 24 11.77 -4.34 7.47
C GLY A 24 11.33 -5.67 6.85
N PHE A 25 10.10 -6.11 7.13
CA PHE A 25 9.51 -7.29 6.49
C PHE A 25 9.22 -7.10 5.00
N ILE A 26 8.91 -5.90 4.53
CA ILE A 26 8.65 -5.64 3.10
C ILE A 26 9.90 -5.94 2.28
N MET A 27 11.06 -5.47 2.72
CA MET A 27 12.32 -5.74 2.05
C MET A 27 12.69 -7.22 2.07
N ARG A 28 12.40 -7.94 3.17
CA ARG A 28 12.60 -9.40 3.24
C ARG A 28 11.70 -10.14 2.26
N CYS A 29 10.40 -9.85 2.26
CA CYS A 29 9.44 -10.46 1.34
C CYS A 29 9.84 -10.24 -0.13
N MET A 30 10.27 -9.02 -0.46
CA MET A 30 10.75 -8.70 -1.81
C MET A 30 11.98 -9.54 -2.19
N HIS A 31 12.95 -9.65 -1.28
CA HIS A 31 14.14 -10.47 -1.51
C HIS A 31 13.81 -11.95 -1.68
N GLU A 32 13.01 -12.53 -0.77
CA GLU A 32 12.62 -13.96 -0.78
C GLU A 32 11.84 -14.34 -2.05
N ASN A 33 11.05 -13.42 -2.59
CA ASN A 33 10.20 -13.66 -3.76
C ASN A 33 10.82 -13.13 -5.07
N GLY A 34 12.05 -12.62 -5.04
CA GLY A 34 12.73 -12.10 -6.24
C GLY A 34 12.05 -10.88 -6.87
N VAL A 35 11.43 -10.03 -6.04
CA VAL A 35 10.66 -8.86 -6.46
C VAL A 35 11.48 -7.58 -6.31
N THR A 36 11.42 -6.72 -7.32
CA THR A 36 12.06 -5.41 -7.32
C THR A 36 11.07 -4.27 -7.08
N GLY A 37 11.58 -3.06 -6.85
CA GLY A 37 10.74 -1.86 -6.80
C GLY A 37 10.00 -1.61 -8.12
N ALA A 38 10.60 -1.97 -9.26
CA ALA A 38 10.01 -1.83 -10.58
C ALA A 38 8.81 -2.77 -10.78
N ASP A 39 8.86 -3.98 -10.23
CA ASP A 39 7.71 -4.90 -10.27
C ASP A 39 6.51 -4.36 -9.50
N ALA A 40 6.75 -3.73 -8.34
CA ALA A 40 5.70 -3.09 -7.57
C ALA A 40 5.08 -1.88 -8.30
N ILE A 41 5.90 -1.10 -9.02
CA ILE A 41 5.41 0.00 -9.89
C ILE A 41 4.58 -0.56 -11.03
N LYS A 42 5.10 -1.58 -11.74
CA LYS A 42 4.40 -2.24 -12.84
C LYS A 42 3.02 -2.70 -12.39
N PHE A 43 2.93 -3.38 -11.24
CA PHE A 43 1.65 -3.78 -10.69
C PHE A 43 0.73 -2.58 -10.41
N ALA A 44 1.24 -1.53 -9.76
CA ALA A 44 0.43 -0.35 -9.45
C ALA A 44 -0.14 0.31 -10.72
N GLU A 45 0.63 0.32 -11.81
CA GLU A 45 0.24 0.91 -13.10
C GLU A 45 -0.70 0.00 -13.90
N THR A 46 -0.37 -1.27 -14.07
CA THR A 46 -1.06 -2.17 -15.03
C THR A 46 -1.98 -3.18 -14.37
N GLY A 47 -1.76 -3.50 -13.09
CA GLY A 47 -2.41 -4.61 -12.39
C GLY A 47 -1.80 -5.98 -12.69
N GLU A 48 -0.80 -6.06 -13.57
CA GLU A 48 -0.10 -7.31 -13.86
C GLU A 48 0.95 -7.64 -12.80
N ALA A 49 1.08 -8.92 -12.47
CA ALA A 49 2.04 -9.42 -11.49
C ALA A 49 2.67 -10.73 -11.96
N SER A 50 3.99 -10.87 -11.76
CA SER A 50 4.66 -12.17 -11.79
C SER A 50 4.21 -13.02 -10.60
N ASP A 51 4.44 -14.34 -10.64
CA ASP A 51 4.11 -15.21 -9.50
C ASP A 51 4.89 -14.83 -8.22
N GLY A 52 6.14 -14.38 -8.38
CA GLY A 52 6.92 -13.79 -7.28
C GLY A 52 6.23 -12.56 -6.66
N MET A 53 5.66 -11.67 -7.49
CA MET A 53 4.92 -10.51 -6.98
C MET A 53 3.62 -10.90 -6.26
N LYS A 54 2.90 -11.93 -6.73
CA LYS A 54 1.72 -12.47 -6.04
C LYS A 54 2.07 -13.01 -4.66
N CYS A 55 3.13 -13.83 -4.58
CA CYS A 55 3.57 -14.38 -3.29
C CYS A 55 4.24 -13.33 -2.38
N ASN A 56 4.81 -12.27 -2.94
CA ASN A 56 5.26 -11.12 -2.18
C ASN A 56 4.08 -10.41 -1.49
N PHE A 57 2.92 -10.25 -2.15
CA PHE A 57 1.72 -9.74 -1.47
C PHE A 57 1.29 -10.62 -0.31
N LYS A 58 1.23 -11.94 -0.52
CA LYS A 58 0.92 -12.89 0.56
C LYS A 58 1.89 -12.70 1.74
N CYS A 59 3.19 -12.69 1.49
CA CYS A 59 4.21 -12.52 2.54
C CYS A 59 3.99 -11.23 3.33
N ILE A 60 3.83 -10.09 2.64
CA ILE A 60 3.59 -8.78 3.26
C ILE A 60 2.30 -8.81 4.09
N MET A 61 1.23 -9.41 3.57
CA MET A 61 -0.06 -9.47 4.25
C MET A 61 -0.03 -10.35 5.51
N MET A 62 0.73 -11.45 5.49
CA MET A 62 0.94 -12.29 6.67
C MET A 62 1.80 -11.57 7.73
N GLU A 63 2.92 -10.96 7.32
CA GLU A 63 3.82 -10.23 8.23
C GLU A 63 3.15 -9.00 8.84
N ALA A 64 2.27 -8.33 8.09
CA ALA A 64 1.46 -7.21 8.58
C ALA A 64 0.26 -7.64 9.45
N GLY A 65 0.03 -8.96 9.62
CA GLY A 65 -1.09 -9.48 10.41
C GLY A 65 -2.47 -9.22 9.80
N VAL A 66 -2.55 -8.95 8.50
CA VAL A 66 -3.81 -8.71 7.77
C VAL A 66 -4.33 -9.96 7.05
N MET A 67 -3.53 -11.03 7.00
CA MET A 67 -3.91 -12.34 6.47
C MET A 67 -3.50 -13.44 7.45
N THR A 68 -4.44 -14.34 7.78
CA THR A 68 -4.13 -15.53 8.61
C THR A 68 -3.47 -16.65 7.78
N PRO A 69 -2.83 -17.64 8.41
CA PRO A 69 -2.27 -18.80 7.70
C PRO A 69 -3.29 -19.60 6.88
N GLU A 70 -4.58 -19.53 7.23
CA GLU A 70 -5.69 -20.16 6.51
C GLU A 70 -6.25 -19.28 5.37
N GLY A 71 -5.68 -18.10 5.15
CA GLY A 71 -6.10 -17.18 4.09
C GLY A 71 -7.23 -16.22 4.48
N LYS A 72 -7.60 -16.11 5.76
CA LYS A 72 -8.62 -15.14 6.17
C LYS A 72 -8.04 -13.72 6.16
N LEU A 73 -8.67 -12.81 5.43
CA LEU A 73 -8.34 -11.39 5.44
C LEU A 73 -8.96 -10.69 6.65
N LEU A 74 -8.16 -9.89 7.36
CA LEU A 74 -8.58 -9.18 8.56
C LEU A 74 -8.74 -7.70 8.25
N LEU A 75 -9.99 -7.24 8.18
CA LEU A 75 -10.31 -5.85 7.82
C LEU A 75 -9.80 -4.84 8.86
N SER A 76 -10.00 -5.10 10.15
CA SER A 76 -9.68 -4.10 11.20
C SER A 76 -8.21 -3.64 11.14
N PRO A 77 -7.20 -4.55 11.10
CA PRO A 77 -5.81 -4.12 10.99
C PRO A 77 -5.48 -3.42 9.66
N MET A 78 -6.17 -3.73 8.56
CA MET A 78 -5.95 -3.04 7.27
C MET A 78 -6.34 -1.57 7.34
N LEU A 79 -7.40 -1.23 8.09
CA LEU A 79 -7.95 0.13 8.15
C LEU A 79 -7.12 1.09 9.01
N GLU A 80 -6.30 0.58 9.93
CA GLU A 80 -5.52 1.39 10.90
C GLU A 80 -4.47 2.29 10.23
N HIS A 81 -3.99 1.90 9.05
CA HIS A 81 -2.87 2.57 8.38
C HIS A 81 -3.23 3.27 7.06
N VAL A 82 -4.52 3.30 6.72
CA VAL A 82 -4.98 3.85 5.45
C VAL A 82 -5.95 5.02 5.64
N PRO A 83 -5.92 6.02 4.74
CA PRO A 83 -6.86 7.13 4.80
C PRO A 83 -8.33 6.68 4.77
N GLU A 84 -9.17 7.32 5.57
CA GLU A 84 -10.60 6.98 5.68
C GLU A 84 -11.33 6.96 4.33
N LYS A 85 -10.93 7.85 3.41
CA LYS A 85 -11.48 7.91 2.04
C LYS A 85 -11.33 6.63 1.21
N ILE A 86 -10.43 5.71 1.56
CA ILE A 86 -10.29 4.42 0.87
C ILE A 86 -10.82 3.24 1.70
N HIS A 87 -11.37 3.46 2.89
CA HIS A 87 -11.88 2.39 3.75
C HIS A 87 -12.97 1.56 3.07
N GLN A 88 -13.83 2.19 2.26
CA GLN A 88 -14.86 1.45 1.52
C GLN A 88 -14.27 0.48 0.50
N ALA A 89 -13.17 0.83 -0.17
CA ALA A 89 -12.48 -0.08 -1.08
C ALA A 89 -11.98 -1.33 -0.32
N PHE A 90 -11.39 -1.15 0.87
CA PHE A 90 -10.97 -2.27 1.71
C PHE A 90 -12.13 -3.14 2.15
N LYS A 91 -13.25 -2.54 2.58
CA LYS A 91 -14.48 -3.28 2.94
C LYS A 91 -14.98 -4.13 1.77
N ASP A 92 -15.03 -3.56 0.57
CA ASP A 92 -15.49 -4.28 -0.62
C ASP A 92 -14.52 -5.40 -1.06
N CYS A 93 -13.22 -5.25 -0.77
CA CYS A 93 -12.17 -6.16 -1.24
C CYS A 93 -11.75 -7.23 -0.23
N VAL A 94 -12.30 -7.26 0.99
CA VAL A 94 -12.03 -8.35 1.95
C VAL A 94 -12.98 -9.54 1.76
N GLU A 95 -14.12 -9.33 1.10
CA GLU A 95 -15.11 -10.38 0.79
C GLU A 95 -14.74 -11.13 -0.50
N ILE A 96 -13.53 -11.69 -0.52
CA ILE A 96 -13.03 -12.46 -1.66
C ILE A 96 -13.15 -13.95 -1.35
N GLU A 97 -13.62 -14.71 -2.35
CA GLU A 97 -13.72 -16.17 -2.28
C GLU A 97 -12.40 -16.80 -1.81
N PRO A 98 -12.45 -17.65 -0.77
CA PRO A 98 -11.27 -18.37 -0.27
C PRO A 98 -10.58 -19.15 -1.39
N SER A 99 -9.26 -19.25 -1.32
CA SER A 99 -8.46 -20.06 -2.24
C SER A 99 -7.44 -20.86 -1.45
N SER A 100 -7.16 -22.08 -1.90
CA SER A 100 -6.02 -22.86 -1.40
C SER A 100 -4.68 -22.27 -1.85
N ASP A 101 -4.68 -21.49 -2.94
CA ASP A 101 -3.53 -20.69 -3.35
C ASP A 101 -3.62 -19.31 -2.68
N LEU A 102 -2.87 -19.16 -1.58
CA LEU A 102 -2.82 -17.91 -0.81
C LEU A 102 -2.09 -16.78 -1.55
N CYS A 103 -1.20 -17.10 -2.50
CA CYS A 103 -0.56 -16.07 -3.32
C CYS A 103 -1.58 -15.47 -4.29
N ASP A 104 -2.40 -16.32 -4.93
CA ASP A 104 -3.50 -15.86 -5.77
C ASP A 104 -4.55 -15.06 -4.98
N LEU A 105 -4.92 -15.52 -3.77
CA LEU A 105 -5.84 -14.79 -2.91
C LEU A 105 -5.32 -13.38 -2.56
N ALA A 106 -4.06 -13.28 -2.16
CA ALA A 106 -3.41 -12.00 -1.87
C ALA A 106 -3.38 -11.09 -3.11
N PHE A 107 -3.09 -11.66 -4.28
CA PHE A 107 -3.07 -10.94 -5.54
C PHE A 107 -4.46 -10.41 -5.91
N ARG A 108 -5.51 -11.24 -5.89
CA ARG A 108 -6.89 -10.82 -6.19
C ARG A 108 -7.36 -9.70 -5.26
N HIS A 109 -7.00 -9.76 -3.98
CA HIS A 109 -7.24 -8.66 -3.04
C HIS A 109 -6.58 -7.36 -3.48
N ASN A 110 -5.30 -7.40 -3.84
CA ASN A 110 -4.57 -6.21 -4.29
C ASN A 110 -5.08 -5.67 -5.64
N VAL A 111 -5.51 -6.53 -6.56
CA VAL A 111 -6.15 -6.11 -7.82
C VAL A 111 -7.45 -5.35 -7.54
N CYS A 112 -8.32 -5.91 -6.68
CA CYS A 112 -9.56 -5.25 -6.27
C CYS A 112 -9.30 -3.86 -5.66
N LEU A 113 -8.30 -3.76 -4.76
CA LEU A 113 -7.91 -2.47 -4.17
C LEU A 113 -7.41 -1.49 -5.21
N ARG A 114 -6.59 -1.93 -6.17
CA ARG A 114 -6.09 -1.07 -7.24
C ARG A 114 -7.22 -0.49 -8.09
N GLU A 115 -8.22 -1.31 -8.42
CA GLU A 115 -9.37 -0.89 -9.22
C GLU A 115 -10.28 0.07 -8.46
N LYS A 116 -10.57 -0.20 -7.18
CA LYS A 116 -11.47 0.64 -6.37
C LYS A 116 -10.80 1.87 -5.76
N ALA A 117 -9.48 1.85 -5.58
CA ALA A 117 -8.69 2.94 -5.02
C ALA A 117 -7.64 3.46 -6.01
N THR A 118 -7.99 3.58 -7.29
CA THR A 118 -7.05 3.95 -8.36
C THR A 118 -6.26 5.23 -8.07
N ASP A 119 -6.90 6.27 -7.52
CA ASP A 119 -6.21 7.53 -7.20
C ASP A 119 -5.15 7.37 -6.09
N PHE A 120 -5.37 6.43 -5.16
CA PHE A 120 -4.38 6.10 -4.14
C PHE A 120 -3.14 5.46 -4.78
N TYR A 121 -3.32 4.49 -5.68
CA TYR A 121 -2.21 3.86 -6.38
C TYR A 121 -1.47 4.83 -7.31
N LYS A 122 -2.18 5.67 -8.05
CA LYS A 122 -1.56 6.74 -8.86
C LYS A 122 -0.72 7.70 -8.02
N ALA A 123 -1.22 8.09 -6.85
CA ALA A 123 -0.49 8.96 -5.93
C ALA A 123 0.77 8.28 -5.36
N MET A 124 0.73 6.96 -5.08
CA MET A 124 1.90 6.21 -4.64
C MET A 124 2.99 6.16 -5.71
N VAL A 125 2.63 5.84 -6.97
CA VAL A 125 3.58 5.82 -8.08
C VAL A 125 4.21 7.20 -8.30
N LYS A 126 3.39 8.26 -8.33
CA LYS A 126 3.87 9.63 -8.52
C LYS A 126 4.89 10.02 -7.45
N LYS A 127 4.61 9.76 -6.17
CA LYS A 127 5.53 10.10 -5.07
C LYS A 127 6.88 9.40 -5.17
N ARG A 128 6.92 8.14 -5.62
CA ARG A 128 8.18 7.41 -5.81
C ARG A 128 9.02 8.06 -6.92
N ASN A 129 8.41 8.39 -8.05
CA ASN A 129 9.12 9.02 -9.17
C ASN A 129 9.67 10.42 -8.83
N GLU A 130 9.09 11.09 -7.83
CA GLU A 130 9.59 12.39 -7.32
C GLU A 130 10.67 12.24 -6.23
N SER A 131 10.92 11.02 -5.75
CA SER A 131 11.89 10.70 -4.68
C SER A 131 13.19 10.06 -5.21
N GLU A 132 13.26 9.77 -6.51
CA GLU A 132 14.46 9.32 -7.24
C GLU A 132 15.14 10.49 -7.95
#